data_AF-A0A1A0UK46-F1
#
_entry.id   AF-A0A1A0UK46-F1
#
_cell.length_a   1.000
_cell.length_b   1.000
_cell.length_c   1.000
_cell.angle_alpha   90.00
_cell.angle_beta   90.00
_cell.angle_gamma   90.00
#
_symmetry.space_group_name_H-M   'P 1'
#
loop_
_entity.id
_entity.type
_entity.pdbx_description
1 polymer ?
#
loop_
_entity_poly.entity_id
_entity_poly.type
_entity_poly.pdbx_seq_one_letter_code
_entity_poly.pdbx_strand_id
1 'polypeptide(L)'
;MWTPTLISIAAATLLACVVFGGGLYETVVVDPAWPKRPGIIQAHNGGLSRRRFWIPAHTAFEVLLVVALIAAWSYADVRTALLVALASHAVMRVWSLVDVIPKAVAFERGDPAEVDEAAAVRWTRRSWLRLPLDLVTCIAMLAALALA
;
A
#
# COMPACT_ATOMS: atom_id res chain seq x y z
N MET A 1 -22.42 8.12 16.39
CA MET A 1 -21.88 8.78 15.18
C MET A 1 -22.94 8.81 14.07
N TRP A 2 -22.85 9.69 13.07
CA TRP A 2 -23.81 9.75 11.94
C TRP A 2 -23.54 8.63 10.92
N THR A 3 -24.59 8.05 10.32
CA THR A 3 -24.49 6.87 9.43
C THR A 3 -23.50 7.04 8.27
N PRO A 4 -23.46 8.18 7.55
CA PRO A 4 -22.48 8.41 6.49
C PRO A 4 -21.03 8.43 6.98
N THR A 5 -20.76 8.94 8.18
CA THR A 5 -19.42 8.90 8.78
C THR A 5 -18.99 7.45 9.01
N LEU A 6 -19.87 6.61 9.57
CA LEU A 6 -19.59 5.19 9.79
C LEU A 6 -19.28 4.46 8.47
N ILE A 7 -20.10 4.70 7.44
CA ILE A 7 -19.93 4.10 6.13
C ILE A 7 -18.58 4.52 5.54
N SER A 8 -18.18 5.79 5.67
CA SER A 8 -16.88 6.27 5.16
C SER A 8 -15.70 5.59 5.86
N ILE A 9 -15.76 5.42 7.19
CA ILE A 9 -14.72 4.73 7.96
C ILE A 9 -14.67 3.24 7.58
N ALA A 10 -15.82 2.58 7.48
CA ALA A 10 -15.89 1.17 7.09
C ALA A 10 -15.34 0.94 5.67
N ALA A 11 -15.70 1.79 4.71
CA ALA A 11 -15.20 1.70 3.34
C ALA A 11 -13.70 2.00 3.24
N ALA A 12 -13.20 3.00 3.97
CA ALA A 12 -11.76 3.26 4.07
C ALA A 12 -11.01 2.09 4.71
N THR A 13 -11.59 1.46 5.73
CA THR A 13 -11.02 0.28 6.41
C THR A 13 -10.95 -0.92 5.47
N LEU A 14 -12.00 -1.17 4.68
CA LEU A 14 -11.99 -2.21 3.65
C LEU A 14 -10.83 -2.00 2.67
N LEU A 15 -10.61 -0.77 2.20
CA LEU A 15 -9.52 -0.45 1.29
C LEU A 15 -8.14 -0.56 1.96
N ALA A 16 -8.01 -0.22 3.24
CA ALA A 16 -6.79 -0.44 4.01
C ALA A 16 -6.42 -1.94 4.04
N CYS A 17 -7.41 -2.81 4.26
CA CYS A 17 -7.23 -4.26 4.20
C CYS A 17 -6.82 -4.74 2.80
N VAL A 18 -7.38 -4.16 1.73
CA VAL A 18 -6.99 -4.47 0.34
C VAL A 18 -5.54 -4.06 0.06
N VAL A 19 -5.14 -2.85 0.47
CA VAL A 19 -3.76 -2.34 0.31
C VAL A 19 -2.79 -3.24 1.07
N PHE A 20 -3.06 -3.54 2.34
CA PHE A 20 -2.23 -4.44 3.15
C PHE A 20 -2.17 -5.86 2.57
N GLY A 21 -3.31 -6.42 2.18
CA GLY A 21 -3.38 -7.76 1.58
C GLY A 21 -2.61 -7.87 0.26
N GLY A 22 -2.68 -6.85 -0.59
CA GLY A 22 -1.86 -6.76 -1.80
C GLY A 22 -0.37 -6.68 -1.49
N GLY A 23 0.02 -5.91 -0.47
CA GLY A 23 1.41 -5.78 -0.03
C GLY A 23 1.96 -7.09 0.54
N LEU A 24 1.13 -7.81 1.30
CA LEU A 24 1.43 -9.12 1.85
C LEU A 24 1.59 -10.16 0.73
N TYR A 25 0.67 -10.18 -0.24
CA TYR A 25 0.75 -11.07 -1.41
C TYR A 25 2.04 -10.83 -2.20
N GLU A 26 2.36 -9.57 -2.50
CA GLU A 26 3.61 -9.26 -3.20
C GLU A 26 4.82 -9.73 -2.39
N THR A 27 4.89 -9.41 -1.10
CA THR A 27 6.02 -9.74 -0.22
C THR A 27 6.25 -11.24 -0.09
N VAL A 28 5.18 -12.03 0.04
CA VAL A 28 5.26 -13.47 0.33
C VAL A 28 5.31 -14.33 -0.93
N VAL A 29 4.65 -13.90 -2.00
CA VAL A 29 4.46 -14.73 -3.20
C VAL A 29 5.28 -14.22 -4.38
N VAL A 30 5.23 -12.92 -4.66
CA VAL A 30 5.82 -12.35 -5.89
C VAL A 30 7.31 -12.07 -5.70
N ASP A 31 7.65 -11.35 -4.63
CA ASP A 31 8.97 -10.85 -4.28
C ASP A 31 10.07 -11.92 -4.14
N PRO A 32 9.77 -13.14 -3.64
CA PRO A 32 10.75 -14.23 -3.64
C PRO A 32 11.01 -14.83 -5.03
N ALA A 33 10.09 -14.67 -5.98
CA ALA A 33 10.12 -15.37 -7.26
C ALA A 33 10.65 -14.49 -8.41
N TRP A 34 10.24 -13.23 -8.49
CA TRP A 34 10.54 -12.37 -9.63
C TRP A 34 12.03 -12.01 -9.83
N PRO A 35 12.91 -11.94 -8.80
CA PRO A 35 14.32 -11.58 -9.05
C PRO A 35 15.05 -12.56 -9.98
N LYS A 36 14.65 -13.84 -9.97
CA LYS A 36 15.18 -14.89 -10.87
C LYS A 36 14.42 -14.99 -12.20
N ARG A 37 13.26 -14.35 -12.28
CA ARG A 37 12.34 -14.40 -13.43
C ARG A 37 11.67 -13.02 -13.58
N PRO A 38 12.39 -12.00 -14.05
CA PRO A 38 11.88 -10.62 -14.06
C PRO A 38 10.58 -10.45 -14.84
N GLY A 39 10.33 -11.31 -15.83
CA GLY A 39 9.06 -11.41 -16.56
C GLY A 39 7.81 -11.45 -15.67
N ILE A 40 7.88 -11.94 -14.43
CA ILE A 40 6.76 -11.98 -13.48
C ILE A 40 6.21 -10.58 -13.17
N ILE A 41 7.06 -9.55 -13.07
CA ILE A 41 6.65 -8.17 -12.79
C ILE A 41 6.57 -7.29 -14.04
N GLN A 42 6.78 -7.86 -15.22
CA GLN A 42 6.84 -7.13 -16.49
C GLN A 42 5.57 -7.39 -17.31
N ALA A 43 4.61 -6.47 -17.23
CA ALA A 43 3.33 -6.61 -17.92
C ALA A 43 3.45 -6.77 -19.45
N HIS A 44 4.48 -6.19 -20.06
CA HIS A 44 4.74 -6.33 -21.50
C HIS A 44 5.23 -7.74 -21.89
N ASN A 45 5.71 -8.53 -20.92
CA ASN A 45 6.11 -9.93 -21.08
C ASN A 45 5.04 -10.90 -20.54
N GLY A 46 3.78 -10.44 -20.40
CA GLY A 46 2.67 -11.24 -19.89
C GLY A 46 2.62 -11.37 -18.36
N GLY A 47 3.51 -10.67 -17.64
CA GLY A 47 3.55 -10.62 -16.18
C GLY A 47 2.50 -9.71 -15.54
N LEU A 48 2.64 -9.53 -14.23
CA LEU A 48 1.77 -8.69 -13.42
C LEU A 48 1.96 -7.21 -13.78
N SER A 49 0.84 -6.48 -13.83
CA SER A 49 0.86 -5.02 -13.88
C SER A 49 0.60 -4.46 -12.48
N ARG A 50 1.67 -4.24 -11.72
CA ARG A 50 1.62 -3.67 -10.35
C ARG A 50 0.92 -2.31 -10.36
N ARG A 51 1.17 -1.50 -11.39
CA ARG A 51 0.48 -0.21 -11.62
C ARG A 51 -1.04 -0.33 -11.63
N ARG A 52 -1.61 -1.34 -12.30
CA ARG A 52 -3.07 -1.51 -12.46
C ARG A 52 -3.76 -1.84 -11.14
N PHE A 53 -3.07 -2.48 -10.21
CA PHE A 53 -3.57 -2.73 -8.86
C PHE A 53 -3.32 -1.54 -7.94
N TRP A 54 -2.08 -1.08 -7.86
CA TRP A 54 -1.67 -0.13 -6.83
C TRP A 54 -2.18 1.28 -7.02
N ILE A 55 -2.31 1.78 -8.26
CA ILE A 55 -2.83 3.15 -8.46
C ILE A 55 -4.28 3.25 -7.98
N PRO A 56 -5.23 2.42 -8.45
CA PRO A 56 -6.61 2.50 -7.98
C PRO A 56 -6.75 2.24 -6.49
N ALA A 57 -6.07 1.22 -5.94
CA ALA A 57 -6.17 0.85 -4.53
C ALA A 57 -5.74 2.00 -3.60
N HIS A 58 -4.55 2.57 -3.84
CA HIS A 58 -4.06 3.69 -3.03
C HIS A 58 -4.92 4.94 -3.20
N THR A 59 -5.28 5.28 -4.43
CA THR A 59 -6.06 6.51 -4.70
C THR A 59 -7.42 6.44 -3.99
N ALA A 60 -8.12 5.32 -4.11
CA ALA A 60 -9.41 5.14 -3.46
C ALA A 60 -9.29 5.18 -1.93
N PHE A 61 -8.26 4.51 -1.38
CA PHE A 61 -8.01 4.53 0.06
C PHE A 61 -7.72 5.94 0.57
N GLU A 62 -6.80 6.66 -0.07
CA GLU A 62 -6.39 8.02 0.31
C GLU A 62 -7.57 8.99 0.32
N VAL A 63 -8.41 8.94 -0.71
CA VAL A 63 -9.62 9.78 -0.78
C VAL A 63 -10.57 9.47 0.37
N LEU A 64 -10.88 8.19 0.60
CA LEU A 64 -11.81 7.81 1.67
C LEU A 64 -11.23 8.06 3.06
N LEU A 65 -9.93 7.92 3.26
CA LEU A 65 -9.27 8.25 4.53
C LEU A 65 -9.42 9.73 4.87
N VAL A 66 -9.22 10.62 3.90
CA VAL A 66 -9.41 12.06 4.10
C VAL A 66 -10.87 12.39 4.39
N VAL A 67 -11.81 11.81 3.64
CA VAL A 67 -13.25 11.99 3.87
C VAL A 67 -13.64 11.52 5.28
N ALA A 68 -13.18 10.33 5.68
CA ALA A 68 -13.44 9.78 7.01
C ALA A 68 -12.87 10.68 8.13
N LEU A 69 -11.65 11.20 7.96
CA LEU A 69 -11.01 12.08 8.94
C LEU A 69 -11.78 13.41 9.11
N ILE A 70 -12.22 14.01 8.00
CA ILE A 70 -13.04 15.24 8.05
C ILE A 70 -14.39 14.94 8.73
N ALA A 71 -15.06 13.87 8.32
CA ALA A 71 -16.39 13.51 8.83
C ALA A 71 -16.37 13.09 10.31
N ALA A 72 -15.27 12.52 10.79
CA ALA A 72 -15.09 12.07 12.16
C ALA A 72 -14.34 13.06 13.05
N TRP A 73 -14.06 14.29 12.58
CA TRP A 73 -13.16 15.24 13.25
C TRP A 73 -13.57 15.58 14.69
N SER A 74 -14.87 15.59 14.98
CA SER A 74 -15.40 15.90 16.32
C SER A 74 -15.26 14.76 17.33
N TYR A 75 -14.89 13.54 16.91
CA TYR A 75 -14.77 12.36 17.77
C TYR A 75 -13.29 12.12 18.10
N ALA A 76 -12.85 12.48 19.30
CA ALA A 76 -11.42 12.56 19.65
C ALA A 76 -10.66 11.23 19.46
N ASP A 77 -11.24 10.12 19.91
CA ASP A 77 -10.58 8.80 19.85
C ASP A 77 -10.51 8.29 18.40
N VAL A 78 -11.62 8.38 17.66
CA VAL A 78 -11.67 8.04 16.22
C VAL A 78 -10.70 8.90 15.42
N ARG A 79 -10.69 10.22 15.66
CA ARG A 79 -9.76 11.16 15.02
C ARG A 79 -8.30 10.77 15.28
N THR A 80 -7.97 10.38 16.50
CA THR A 80 -6.60 9.98 16.85
C THR A 80 -6.19 8.74 16.05
N ALA A 81 -7.04 7.73 15.98
CA ALA A 81 -6.80 6.54 15.17
C ALA A 81 -6.65 6.87 13.67
N LEU A 82 -7.52 7.72 13.12
CA LEU A 82 -7.44 8.16 11.71
C LEU A 82 -6.18 8.98 11.41
N LEU A 83 -5.70 9.79 12.36
CA LEU A 83 -4.43 10.52 12.22
C LEU A 83 -3.22 9.58 12.23
N VAL A 84 -3.24 8.52 13.04
CA VAL A 84 -2.21 7.47 13.00
C VAL A 84 -2.21 6.77 11.65
N ALA A 85 -3.38 6.40 11.13
CA ALA A 85 -3.52 5.82 9.80
C ALA A 85 -2.98 6.76 8.71
N LEU A 86 -3.34 8.04 8.74
CA LEU A 86 -2.86 9.04 7.80
C LEU A 86 -1.34 9.22 7.85
N ALA A 87 -0.77 9.35 9.04
CA ALA A 87 0.66 9.59 9.20
C ALA A 87 1.49 8.38 8.74
N SER A 88 1.11 7.17 9.18
CA SER A 88 1.81 5.94 8.78
C SER A 88 1.71 5.69 7.27
N HIS A 89 0.53 5.88 6.68
CA HIS A 89 0.33 5.80 5.25
C HIS A 89 1.15 6.85 4.49
N ALA A 90 1.10 8.12 4.91
CA ALA A 90 1.83 9.20 4.25
C ALA A 90 3.34 8.95 4.25
N VAL A 91 3.92 8.49 5.36
CA VAL A 91 5.33 8.11 5.45
C VAL A 91 5.65 6.99 4.45
N MET A 92 4.83 5.94 4.40
CA MET A 92 4.99 4.84 3.45
C MET A 92 4.92 5.33 2.00
N ARG A 93 3.95 6.18 1.67
CA ARG A 93 3.74 6.70 0.31
C ARG A 93 4.89 7.60 -0.14
N VAL A 94 5.30 8.56 0.68
CA VAL A 94 6.41 9.47 0.36
C VAL A 94 7.69 8.68 0.17
N TRP A 95 8.03 7.79 1.09
CA TRP A 95 9.22 6.94 0.94
C TRP A 95 9.14 6.06 -0.32
N SER A 96 7.98 5.46 -0.59
CA SER A 96 7.77 4.64 -1.78
C SER A 96 7.95 5.44 -3.07
N LEU A 97 7.35 6.62 -3.17
CA LEU A 97 7.42 7.46 -4.37
C LEU A 97 8.83 7.98 -4.65
N VAL A 98 9.59 8.30 -3.60
CA VAL A 98 10.94 8.87 -3.74
C VAL A 98 12.00 7.79 -4.03
N ASP A 99 11.88 6.61 -3.42
CA ASP A 99 12.97 5.62 -3.43
C ASP A 99 12.56 4.26 -4.02
N VAL A 100 11.44 3.69 -3.59
CA VAL A 100 11.10 2.29 -3.90
C VAL A 100 10.53 2.14 -5.32
N ILE A 101 9.54 2.97 -5.67
CA ILE A 101 8.78 2.92 -6.93
C ILE A 101 9.68 3.22 -8.15
N PRO A 102 10.51 4.28 -8.17
CA PRO A 102 11.36 4.55 -9.33
C PRO A 102 12.28 3.38 -9.67
N LYS A 103 12.82 2.70 -8.65
CA LYS A 103 13.67 1.53 -8.80
C LYS A 103 12.89 0.30 -9.27
N ALA A 104 11.67 0.09 -8.77
CA ALA A 104 10.77 -0.96 -9.27
C ALA A 104 10.49 -0.76 -10.77
N VAL A 105 10.17 0.47 -11.17
CA VAL A 105 9.85 0.80 -12.58
C VAL A 105 11.04 0.51 -13.51
N ALA A 106 12.28 0.68 -13.03
CA ALA A 106 13.45 0.30 -13.81
C ALA A 106 13.48 -1.22 -14.09
N PHE A 107 13.20 -2.07 -13.09
CA PHE A 107 13.09 -3.51 -13.29
C PHE A 107 11.87 -3.91 -14.15
N GLU A 108 10.74 -3.22 -14.01
CA GLU A 108 9.51 -3.49 -14.76
C GLU A 108 9.61 -3.12 -16.25
N ARG A 109 10.53 -2.24 -16.62
CA ARG A 109 10.72 -1.75 -18.00
C ARG A 109 11.99 -2.26 -18.68
N GLY A 110 12.98 -2.70 -17.90
CA GLY A 110 14.26 -3.19 -18.42
C GLY A 110 14.11 -4.52 -19.16
N ASP A 111 15.11 -4.85 -19.97
CA ASP A 111 15.21 -6.18 -20.57
C ASP A 111 15.37 -7.23 -19.44
N PRO A 112 14.49 -8.25 -19.34
CA PRO A 112 14.63 -9.30 -18.35
C PRO A 112 15.98 -10.03 -18.36
N ALA A 113 16.69 -10.07 -19.50
CA ALA A 113 18.03 -10.68 -19.59
C ALA A 113 19.13 -9.81 -18.94
N GLU A 114 18.87 -8.51 -18.78
CA GLU A 114 19.84 -7.53 -18.25
C GLU A 114 19.60 -7.18 -16.76
N VAL A 115 18.58 -7.75 -16.14
CA VAL A 115 18.27 -7.48 -14.72
C VAL A 115 19.35 -8.09 -13.82
N ASP A 116 20.04 -7.23 -13.06
CA ASP A 116 20.92 -7.66 -11.97
C ASP A 116 20.10 -8.28 -10.82
N GLU A 117 20.13 -9.61 -10.70
CA GLU A 117 19.46 -10.37 -9.63
C GLU A 117 19.88 -9.88 -8.24
N ALA A 118 21.15 -9.53 -8.03
CA ALA A 118 21.61 -9.08 -6.72
C ALA A 118 21.01 -7.71 -6.36
N ALA A 119 20.90 -6.80 -7.33
CA ALA A 119 20.19 -5.52 -7.14
C ALA A 119 18.70 -5.73 -6.89
N ALA A 120 18.05 -6.63 -7.64
CA ALA A 120 16.65 -7.00 -7.46
C ALA A 120 16.38 -7.56 -6.05
N VAL A 121 17.22 -8.48 -5.56
CA VAL A 121 17.08 -9.04 -4.20
C VAL A 121 17.28 -7.96 -3.11
N ARG A 122 18.27 -7.07 -3.27
CA ARG A 122 18.46 -5.95 -2.34
C ARG A 122 17.24 -5.03 -2.32
N TRP A 123 16.69 -4.72 -3.49
CA TRP A 123 15.48 -3.92 -3.60
C TRP A 123 14.30 -4.61 -2.92
N THR A 124 14.09 -5.91 -3.15
CA THR A 124 13.00 -6.69 -2.57
C THR A 124 13.05 -6.65 -1.04
N ARG A 125 14.20 -6.93 -0.44
CA ARG A 125 14.38 -6.90 1.02
C ARG A 125 14.09 -5.52 1.60
N ARG A 126 14.47 -4.45 0.89
CA ARG A 126 14.18 -3.08 1.31
C ARG A 126 12.69 -2.76 1.18
N SER A 127 12.05 -3.21 0.10
CA SER A 127 10.62 -3.05 -0.16
C SER A 127 9.74 -3.64 0.95
N TRP A 128 10.19 -4.71 1.61
CA TRP A 128 9.47 -5.33 2.74
C TRP A 128 9.23 -4.40 3.92
N LEU A 129 10.06 -3.36 4.11
CA LEU A 129 9.86 -2.38 5.19
C LEU A 129 8.60 -1.52 4.98
N ARG A 130 7.95 -1.58 3.81
CA ARG A 130 6.63 -0.98 3.58
C ARG A 130 5.53 -1.74 4.33
N LEU A 131 5.65 -3.07 4.45
CA LEU A 131 4.61 -3.92 5.02
C LEU A 131 4.30 -3.60 6.50
N PRO A 132 5.29 -3.31 7.38
CA PRO A 132 4.99 -2.82 8.73
C PRO A 132 4.21 -1.49 8.74
N LEU A 133 4.49 -0.56 7.83
CA LEU A 133 3.75 0.71 7.75
C LEU A 133 2.32 0.50 7.25
N ASP A 134 2.13 -0.38 6.26
CA ASP A 134 0.80 -0.80 5.79
C ASP A 134 0.02 -1.50 6.90
N LEU A 135 0.69 -2.32 7.72
CA LEU A 135 0.07 -3.00 8.87
C LEU A 135 -0.37 -1.99 9.95
N VAL A 136 0.48 -1.02 10.29
CA VAL A 136 0.11 0.06 11.23
C VAL A 136 -1.09 0.85 10.71
N THR A 137 -1.08 1.19 9.42
CA THR A 137 -2.21 1.87 8.76
C THR A 137 -3.49 1.04 8.87
N CYS A 138 -3.42 -0.25 8.57
CA CYS A 138 -4.54 -1.18 8.61
C CYS A 138 -5.11 -1.35 10.03
N ILE A 139 -4.24 -1.55 11.03
CA ILE A 139 -4.64 -1.65 12.44
C ILE A 139 -5.28 -0.34 12.92
N ALA A 140 -4.71 0.80 12.55
CA ALA A 140 -5.26 2.11 12.91
C ALA A 140 -6.66 2.34 12.29
N MET A 141 -6.89 1.88 11.06
CA MET A 141 -8.22 1.92 10.43
C MET A 141 -9.22 0.99 11.11
N LEU A 142 -8.81 -0.23 11.46
CA LEU A 142 -9.65 -1.17 12.23
C LEU A 142 -9.99 -0.60 13.62
N ALA A 143 -9.03 0.04 14.28
CA ALA A 143 -9.26 0.72 15.55
C ALA A 143 -10.24 1.90 15.39
N ALA A 144 -10.08 2.72 14.36
CA ALA A 144 -11.01 3.81 14.06
C ALA A 144 -12.43 3.28 13.84
N LEU A 145 -12.59 2.16 13.12
CA LEU A 145 -13.88 1.50 12.91
C LEU A 145 -14.48 0.94 14.22
N ALA A 146 -13.67 0.34 15.08
CA ALA A 146 -14.12 -0.21 16.36
C ALA A 146 -14.56 0.87 17.36
N LEU A 147 -14.02 2.09 17.25
CA LEU A 147 -14.32 3.23 18.11
C LEU A 147 -15.49 4.10 17.60
N ALA A 148 -15.99 3.81 16.40
CA ALA A 148 -16.92 4.67 15.64
C ALA A 148 -18.40 4.49 16.03
#